data_AF-A0A4W5JPV2-F1
#
_entry.id   AF-A0A4W5JPV2-F1
#
_cell.length_a   1.000
_cell.length_b   1.000
_cell.length_c   1.000
_cell.angle_alpha   90.00
_cell.angle_beta   90.00
_cell.angle_gamma   90.00
#
_symmetry.space_group_name_H-M   'P 1'
#
loop_
_entity.id
_entity.type
_entity.pdbx_description
1 polymer ?
#
loop_
_entity_poly.entity_id
_entity_poly.type
_entity_poly.pdbx_seq_one_letter_code
_entity_poly.pdbx_strand_id
1 'polypeptide(L)'
;MDMNFHFVYFSFLCPGNLAIHEELEQLVATFLGVESSMILGMGFATNSMNIPALVGKGCLILSDELNHTSLILGARLSGATIRVFKHNSK
;
A
#
# COMPACT_ATOMS: atom_id res chain seq x y z
N MET A 1 12.48 -4.56 -11.50
CA MET A 1 11.05 -4.20 -11.50
C MET A 1 10.84 -3.30 -10.31
N ASP A 2 11.04 -2.01 -10.51
CA ASP A 2 10.98 -1.02 -9.43
C ASP A 2 9.55 -0.58 -9.25
N MET A 3 8.80 -1.37 -8.47
CA MET A 3 7.38 -1.19 -8.19
C MET A 3 7.15 -0.05 -7.18
N ASN A 4 7.34 1.19 -7.62
CA ASN A 4 7.07 2.41 -6.85
C ASN A 4 5.55 2.72 -6.77
N PHE A 5 4.77 1.83 -6.15
CA PHE A 5 3.34 2.05 -5.94
C PHE A 5 3.09 2.91 -4.69
N HIS A 6 2.79 4.18 -4.92
CA HIS A 6 2.31 5.11 -3.88
C HIS A 6 0.77 5.09 -3.86
N PHE A 7 0.18 4.50 -2.83
CA PHE A 7 -1.28 4.35 -2.65
C PHE A 7 -1.87 5.48 -1.79
N VAL A 8 -3.03 6.07 -2.16
CA VAL A 8 -3.68 7.19 -1.45
C VAL A 8 -5.24 7.15 -1.60
N TYR A 9 -6.07 7.09 -0.52
CA TYR A 9 -7.51 7.53 -0.24
C TYR A 9 -8.89 6.73 -0.16
N PHE A 10 -9.68 6.31 -1.19
CA PHE A 10 -11.03 5.62 -1.08
C PHE A 10 -11.50 4.54 -2.13
N SER A 11 -12.03 3.36 -1.72
CA SER A 11 -12.26 2.14 -2.56
C SER A 11 -13.71 1.92 -3.11
N PHE A 12 -13.88 1.15 -4.21
CA PHE A 12 -15.18 0.93 -4.91
C PHE A 12 -15.72 -0.50 -4.96
N LEU A 13 -17.01 -0.63 -4.65
CA LEU A 13 -17.95 -1.61 -5.24
C LEU A 13 -19.29 -0.89 -5.49
N CYS A 14 -20.02 -1.28 -6.55
CA CYS A 14 -21.11 -0.50 -7.16
C CYS A 14 -22.24 -0.09 -6.17
N PRO A 15 -22.82 1.14 -6.25
CA PRO A 15 -22.63 2.20 -7.25
C PRO A 15 -21.67 3.31 -6.75
N GLY A 16 -20.56 2.95 -6.10
CA GLY A 16 -19.69 3.91 -5.43
C GLY A 16 -18.73 4.73 -6.31
N ASN A 17 -18.42 4.30 -7.53
CA ASN A 17 -17.48 5.06 -8.37
C ASN A 17 -18.17 6.25 -9.04
N LEU A 18 -17.58 7.44 -8.85
CA LEU A 18 -18.06 8.73 -9.29
C LEU A 18 -16.91 9.42 -10.04
N ALA A 19 -17.21 10.21 -11.06
CA ALA A 19 -16.19 10.89 -11.87
C ALA A 19 -15.18 11.74 -11.05
N ILE A 20 -15.62 12.30 -9.90
CA ILE A 20 -14.75 13.04 -8.97
C ILE A 20 -13.63 12.18 -8.36
N HIS A 21 -13.83 10.86 -8.25
CA HIS A 21 -12.81 9.95 -7.77
C HIS A 21 -11.77 9.65 -8.84
N GLU A 22 -12.20 9.43 -10.09
CA GLU A 22 -11.31 9.25 -11.23
C GLU A 22 -10.47 10.52 -11.47
N GLU A 23 -11.08 11.70 -11.36
CA GLU A 23 -10.36 12.98 -11.38
C GLU A 23 -9.31 13.07 -10.26
N LEU A 24 -9.67 12.66 -9.03
CA LEU A 24 -8.74 12.65 -7.91
C LEU A 24 -7.60 11.62 -8.10
N GLU A 25 -7.87 10.43 -8.63
CA GLU A 25 -6.85 9.42 -8.97
C GLU A 25 -5.86 9.95 -10.01
N GLN A 26 -6.34 10.66 -11.02
CA GLN A 26 -5.50 11.28 -12.05
C GLN A 26 -4.68 12.45 -11.48
N LEU A 27 -5.27 13.29 -10.62
CA LEU A 27 -4.58 14.41 -9.99
C LEU A 27 -3.48 13.93 -9.04
N VAL A 28 -3.76 12.88 -8.24
CA VAL A 28 -2.79 12.22 -7.36
C VAL A 28 -1.69 11.51 -8.16
N ALA A 29 -2.04 10.79 -9.24
CA ALA A 29 -1.06 10.15 -10.11
C ALA A 29 -0.10 11.18 -10.74
N THR A 30 -0.65 12.29 -11.24
CA THR A 30 0.12 13.42 -11.78
C THR A 30 1.01 14.06 -10.72
N PHE A 31 0.51 14.28 -9.51
CA PHE A 31 1.27 14.86 -8.39
C PHE A 31 2.45 13.98 -7.95
N LEU A 32 2.27 12.65 -7.96
CA LEU A 32 3.30 11.67 -7.58
C LEU A 32 4.22 11.25 -8.74
N GLY A 33 3.89 11.62 -9.98
CA GLY A 33 4.62 11.22 -11.17
C GLY A 33 4.53 9.72 -11.50
N VAL A 34 3.40 9.08 -11.18
CA VAL A 34 3.15 7.64 -11.41
C VAL A 34 2.13 7.42 -12.53
N GLU A 35 2.17 6.26 -13.18
CA GLU A 35 1.26 5.89 -14.29
C GLU A 35 -0.21 5.83 -13.86
N SER A 36 -0.47 5.40 -12.62
CA SER A 36 -1.80 5.29 -12.05
C SER A 36 -1.71 5.38 -10.52
N SER A 37 -2.75 5.91 -9.89
CA SER A 37 -2.93 5.85 -8.43
C SER A 37 -4.31 5.23 -8.14
N MET A 38 -4.44 4.57 -6.99
CA MET A 38 -5.71 3.97 -6.57
C MET A 38 -6.11 4.45 -5.18
N ILE A 39 -7.38 4.82 -5.07
CA ILE A 39 -8.02 5.39 -3.89
C ILE A 39 -8.56 4.17 -3.06
N LEU A 40 -8.15 4.08 -1.76
CA LEU A 40 -8.48 3.06 -0.72
C LEU A 40 -8.83 3.63 0.69
N GLY A 41 -10.00 3.28 1.25
CA GLY A 41 -10.80 4.09 2.21
C GLY A 41 -10.32 4.36 3.64
N MET A 42 -9.22 3.77 4.08
CA MET A 42 -8.59 4.08 5.38
C MET A 42 -7.10 3.77 5.28
N GLY A 43 -6.22 4.70 5.65
CA GLY A 43 -4.77 4.50 5.56
C GLY A 43 -4.24 3.28 6.32
N PHE A 44 -4.97 2.80 7.34
CA PHE A 44 -4.68 1.51 7.97
C PHE A 44 -5.00 0.34 7.02
N ALA A 45 -6.21 0.30 6.46
CA ALA A 45 -6.68 -0.74 5.56
C ALA A 45 -5.87 -0.80 4.25
N THR A 46 -5.51 0.37 3.68
CA THR A 46 -4.62 0.49 2.50
C THR A 46 -3.38 -0.39 2.66
N ASN A 47 -2.71 -0.29 3.81
CA ASN A 47 -1.49 -1.03 4.08
C ASN A 47 -1.76 -2.48 4.51
N SER A 48 -2.76 -2.71 5.38
CA SER A 48 -3.01 -4.04 5.91
C SER A 48 -3.63 -5.01 4.89
N MET A 49 -4.34 -4.50 3.88
CA MET A 49 -5.02 -5.31 2.86
C MET A 49 -4.24 -5.44 1.55
N ASN A 50 -3.48 -4.42 1.13
CA ASN A 50 -2.73 -4.50 -0.14
C ASN A 50 -1.47 -5.35 -0.03
N ILE A 51 -0.75 -5.32 1.09
CA ILE A 51 0.50 -6.10 1.23
C ILE A 51 0.24 -7.60 1.00
N PRO A 52 -0.78 -8.24 1.60
CA PRO A 52 -1.14 -9.65 1.30
C PRO A 52 -1.55 -9.94 -0.15
N ALA A 53 -1.98 -8.92 -0.92
CA ALA A 53 -2.34 -9.08 -2.32
C ALA A 53 -1.11 -8.99 -3.26
N LEU A 54 -0.05 -8.30 -2.83
CA LEU A 54 1.17 -8.07 -3.61
C LEU A 54 2.29 -9.07 -3.31
N VAL A 55 2.38 -9.56 -2.07
CA VAL A 55 3.42 -10.50 -1.63
C VAL A 55 2.83 -11.66 -0.85
N GLY A 56 3.51 -12.81 -0.89
CA GLY A 56 3.03 -14.05 -0.28
C GLY A 56 4.14 -14.99 0.16
N LYS A 57 3.81 -16.28 0.36
CA LYS A 57 4.78 -17.33 0.70
C LYS A 57 5.91 -17.38 -0.34
N GLY A 58 7.16 -17.34 0.13
CA GLY A 58 8.36 -17.30 -0.71
C GLY A 58 8.91 -15.88 -0.93
N CYS A 59 8.12 -14.83 -0.68
CA CYS A 59 8.62 -13.45 -0.67
C CYS A 59 9.37 -13.12 0.64
N LEU A 60 10.27 -12.14 0.57
CA LEU A 60 10.95 -11.54 1.71
C LEU A 60 10.46 -10.10 1.90
N ILE A 61 9.93 -9.80 3.09
CA ILE A 61 9.60 -8.43 3.52
C ILE A 61 10.69 -7.96 4.48
N LEU A 62 11.34 -6.85 4.15
CA LEU A 62 12.20 -6.11 5.06
C LEU A 62 11.37 -5.03 5.74
N SER A 63 11.17 -5.14 7.06
CA SER A 63 10.43 -4.15 7.85
C SER A 63 11.38 -3.36 8.74
N ASP A 64 11.19 -2.05 8.78
CA ASP A 64 11.77 -1.20 9.82
C ASP A 64 11.16 -1.54 11.19
N GLU A 65 11.88 -1.35 12.28
CA GLU A 65 11.39 -1.59 13.65
C GLU A 65 10.36 -0.55 14.13
N LEU A 66 10.38 0.66 13.57
CA LEU A 66 9.42 1.74 13.84
C LEU A 66 8.30 1.84 12.78
N ASN A 67 8.15 0.83 11.92
CA ASN A 67 7.06 0.77 10.95
C ASN A 67 5.68 0.83 11.63
N HIS A 68 4.77 1.60 11.04
CA HIS A 68 3.41 1.75 11.57
C HIS A 68 2.65 0.41 11.60
N THR A 69 1.80 0.22 12.63
CA THR A 69 1.08 -1.03 12.91
C THR A 69 0.31 -1.60 11.71
N SER A 70 -0.17 -0.74 10.80
CA SER A 70 -0.86 -1.16 9.57
C SER A 70 0.05 -1.94 8.60
N LEU A 71 1.31 -1.53 8.46
CA LEU A 71 2.32 -2.23 7.65
C LEU A 71 2.68 -3.56 8.30
N ILE A 72 2.86 -3.58 9.63
CA ILE A 72 3.15 -4.80 10.40
C ILE A 72 2.02 -5.82 10.24
N LEU A 73 0.76 -5.37 10.28
CA LEU A 73 -0.40 -6.25 10.08
C LEU A 73 -0.43 -6.81 8.65
N GLY A 74 -0.28 -5.96 7.63
CA GLY A 74 -0.26 -6.41 6.23
C GLY A 74 0.86 -7.40 5.93
N ALA A 75 2.07 -7.13 6.45
CA ALA A 75 3.20 -8.05 6.34
C ALA A 75 2.90 -9.40 7.00
N ARG A 76 2.30 -9.42 8.21
CA ARG A 76 1.91 -10.68 8.89
C ARG A 76 0.82 -11.45 8.14
N LEU A 77 -0.18 -10.76 7.61
CA LEU A 77 -1.29 -11.37 6.86
C LEU A 77 -0.84 -11.98 5.52
N SER A 78 0.24 -11.47 4.91
CA SER A 78 0.79 -12.01 3.65
C SER A 78 1.32 -13.44 3.74
N GLY A 79 1.74 -13.89 4.92
CA GLY A 79 2.46 -15.17 5.08
C GLY A 79 3.85 -15.19 4.42
N ALA A 80 4.39 -14.05 4.01
CA ALA A 80 5.77 -13.90 3.54
C ALA A 80 6.78 -14.05 4.70
N THR A 81 8.06 -14.24 4.36
CA THR A 81 9.13 -14.21 5.37
C THR A 81 9.42 -12.76 5.76
N ILE A 82 9.34 -12.43 7.04
CA ILE A 82 9.58 -11.06 7.53
C ILE A 82 10.94 -11.00 8.23
N ARG A 83 11.79 -10.05 7.84
CA ARG A 83 13.02 -9.67 8.57
C ARG A 83 12.86 -8.23 9.07
N VAL A 84 13.03 -8.01 10.37
CA VAL A 84 13.01 -6.66 10.95
C VAL A 84 14.44 -6.12 11.01
N PHE A 85 14.64 -4.87 10.61
CA PHE A 85 15.90 -4.13 10.74
C PHE A 85 15.73 -2.90 11.63
N LYS A 86 16.83 -2.46 12.27
CA LYS A 86 16.82 -1.31 13.19
C LYS A 86 16.62 0.01 12.43
N HIS A 87 15.82 0.92 13.00
CA HIS A 87 15.44 2.15 12.33
C HIS A 87 16.64 3.03 12.03
N ASN A 88 16.77 3.44 10.77
CA ASN A 88 17.81 4.35 10.30
C ASN A 88 19.23 3.95 10.74
N SER A 89 19.51 2.63 10.67
CA SER A 89 20.82 2.07 11.01
C SER A 89 21.93 2.64 10.14
N LYS A 90 22.88 3.34 10.77
CA LYS A 90 24.24 3.54 10.23
C LYS A 90 25.10 2.32 10.50
#